data_AF-A0A932HGK4-F1
#
_entry.id   AF-A0A932HGK4-F1
#
_cell.length_a   1.000
_cell.length_b   1.000
_cell.length_c   1.000
_cell.angle_alpha   90.00
_cell.angle_beta   90.00
_cell.angle_gamma   90.00
#
_symmetry.space_group_name_H-M   'P 1'
#
loop_
_entity.id
_entity.type
_entity.pdbx_description
1 polymer ?
#
loop_
_entity_poly.entity_id
_entity_poly.type
_entity_poly.pdbx_seq_one_letter_code
_entity_poly.pdbx_strand_id
1 'polypeptide(L)'
;ATYQQRVENAPKWEQEFQQVLRDHETLKELYASLLKRYEDAQLAESVEQRQKGGQFRILDPAIPPREPAAPNRLRLILTGLALSLGLAAGSVLLAERLDASFHTVGELRAFSPLPVLVSIPRIPTPADRRGQRRRFVLGLGAAVTSLLLIVGASYYVANGNDQLVWMLTRGRS
;
A
#
# COMPACT_ATOMS: atom_id res chain seq x y z
N ALA A 1 35.63 75.49 67.84
CA ALA A 1 34.92 75.54 66.54
C ALA A 1 34.89 74.18 65.82
N THR A 2 35.99 73.43 65.77
CA THR A 2 36.11 72.18 64.97
C THR A 2 35.24 70.99 65.41
N TYR A 3 34.77 70.96 66.68
CA TYR A 3 33.89 69.89 67.17
C TYR A 3 32.41 70.08 66.82
N GLN A 4 31.95 71.32 66.60
CA GLN A 4 30.55 71.60 66.23
C GLN A 4 30.26 71.22 64.77
N GLN A 5 31.23 71.39 63.86
CA GLN A 5 31.10 70.99 62.45
C GLN A 5 31.02 69.47 62.22
N ARG A 6 31.54 68.63 63.14
CA ARG A 6 31.43 67.16 63.01
C ARG A 6 30.07 66.63 63.47
N VAL A 7 29.35 67.40 64.29
CA VAL A 7 28.00 67.04 64.75
C VAL A 7 26.94 67.47 63.72
N GLU A 8 27.17 68.59 62.99
CA GLU A 8 26.26 69.05 61.92
C GLU A 8 26.38 68.26 60.60
N ASN A 9 27.49 67.58 60.35
CA ASN A 9 27.70 66.78 59.13
C ASN A 9 27.26 65.30 59.26
N ALA A 10 27.06 64.81 60.49
CA ALA A 10 26.51 63.48 60.76
C ALA A 10 25.13 63.22 60.13
N PRO A 11 24.14 64.15 60.19
CA PRO A 11 22.83 63.91 59.56
C PRO A 11 22.87 63.89 58.03
N LYS A 12 23.79 64.62 57.39
CA LYS A 12 23.92 64.65 55.92
C LYS A 12 24.48 63.33 55.37
N TRP A 13 25.47 62.77 56.04
CA TRP A 13 26.05 61.47 55.68
C TRP A 13 25.04 60.33 55.83
N GLU A 14 24.23 60.36 56.89
CA GLU A 14 23.15 59.39 57.08
C GLU A 14 22.09 59.51 55.97
N GLN A 15 21.71 60.74 55.58
CA GLN A 15 20.77 60.95 54.48
C GLN A 15 21.27 60.42 53.13
N GLU A 16 22.54 60.64 52.81
CA GLU A 16 23.16 60.18 51.56
C GLU A 16 23.28 58.64 51.53
N PHE A 17 23.70 58.01 52.64
CA PHE A 17 23.74 56.55 52.75
C PHE A 17 22.34 55.93 52.61
N GLN A 18 21.33 56.53 53.23
CA GLN A 18 19.94 56.10 53.10
C GLN A 18 19.39 56.28 51.67
N GLN A 19 19.85 57.30 50.93
CA GLN A 19 19.52 57.45 49.51
C GLN A 19 20.13 56.33 48.68
N VAL A 20 21.43 56.07 48.84
CA VAL A 20 22.13 54.99 48.12
C VAL A 20 21.51 53.62 48.41
N LEU A 21 21.12 53.34 49.66
CA LEU A 21 20.45 52.10 50.02
C LEU A 21 19.08 51.95 49.35
N ARG A 22 18.28 53.02 49.32
CA ARG A 22 16.98 53.01 48.63
C ARG A 22 17.15 52.82 47.13
N ASP A 23 18.12 53.50 46.52
CA ASP A 23 18.41 53.38 45.10
C ASP A 23 18.87 51.96 44.77
N HIS A 24 19.73 51.37 45.60
CA HIS A 24 20.15 49.98 45.46
C HIS A 24 18.98 48.99 45.53
N GLU A 25 18.07 49.16 46.49
CA GLU A 25 16.88 48.29 46.61
C GLU A 25 15.96 48.47 45.40
N THR A 26 15.74 49.70 44.95
CA THR A 26 14.92 50.01 43.76
C THR A 26 15.53 49.39 42.50
N LEU A 27 16.86 49.48 42.32
CA LEU A 27 17.58 48.87 41.19
C LEU A 27 17.50 47.35 41.22
N LYS A 28 17.59 46.75 42.42
CA LYS A 28 17.45 45.30 42.60
C LYS A 28 16.05 44.81 42.26
N GLU A 29 15.01 45.53 42.69
CA GLU A 29 13.62 45.25 42.33
C GLU A 29 13.38 45.39 40.82
N LEU A 30 13.89 46.46 40.21
CA LEU A 30 13.83 46.67 38.76
C LEU A 30 14.52 45.53 38.01
N TYR A 31 15.73 45.16 38.40
CA TYR A 31 16.46 44.04 37.81
C TYR A 31 15.67 42.73 37.92
N ALA A 32 15.16 42.41 39.11
CA ALA A 32 14.34 41.21 39.32
C ALA A 32 13.08 41.22 38.43
N SER A 33 12.44 42.38 38.27
CA SER A 33 11.26 42.52 37.40
C SER A 33 11.59 42.32 35.92
N LEU A 34 12.74 42.83 35.45
CA LEU A 34 13.19 42.69 34.08
C LEU A 34 13.62 41.25 33.78
N LEU A 35 14.33 40.61 34.72
CA LEU A 35 14.72 39.22 34.62
C LEU A 35 13.49 38.32 34.51
N LYS A 36 12.49 38.53 35.36
CA LYS A 36 11.23 37.78 35.30
C LYS A 36 10.51 37.95 33.95
N ARG A 37 10.40 39.20 33.45
CA ARG A 37 9.80 39.46 32.13
C ARG A 37 10.56 38.80 30.99
N TYR A 38 11.89 38.74 31.10
CA TYR A 38 12.74 38.06 30.12
C TYR A 38 12.50 36.54 30.11
N GLU A 39 12.44 35.91 31.28
CA GLU A 39 12.12 34.49 31.40
C GLU A 39 10.71 34.17 30.88
N ASP A 40 9.72 34.99 31.24
CA ASP A 40 8.34 34.85 30.75
C ASP A 40 8.27 34.96 29.21
N ALA A 41 9.03 35.89 28.62
CA ALA A 41 9.10 36.05 27.17
C ALA A 41 9.77 34.85 26.48
N GLN A 42 10.87 34.31 27.05
CA GLN A 42 11.51 33.10 26.53
C GLN A 42 10.57 31.89 26.60
N LEU A 43 9.84 31.73 27.71
CA LEU A 43 8.85 30.67 27.85
C LEU A 43 7.74 30.82 26.82
N ALA A 44 7.19 32.03 26.65
CA ALA A 44 6.17 32.32 25.64
C ALA A 44 6.67 32.00 24.22
N GLU A 45 7.89 32.38 23.85
CA GLU A 45 8.48 32.05 22.56
C GLU A 45 8.62 30.53 22.38
N SER A 46 9.12 29.81 23.39
CA SER A 46 9.28 28.35 23.31
C SER A 46 7.93 27.63 23.17
N VAL A 47 6.90 28.15 23.83
CA VAL A 47 5.53 27.63 23.76
C VAL A 47 4.94 27.93 22.38
N GLU A 48 5.13 29.13 21.85
CA GLU A 48 4.68 29.49 20.51
C GLU A 48 5.41 28.67 19.44
N GLN A 49 6.73 28.49 19.53
CA GLN A 49 7.49 27.63 18.61
C GLN A 49 6.99 26.17 18.64
N ARG A 50 6.62 25.64 19.81
CA ARG A 50 6.00 24.32 19.94
C ARG A 50 4.57 24.29 19.38
N GLN A 51 3.81 25.39 19.50
CA GLN A 51 2.43 25.51 19.02
C GLN A 51 2.31 25.98 17.55
N LYS A 52 3.39 26.44 16.91
CA LYS A 52 3.45 26.77 15.47
C LYS A 52 3.19 25.56 14.59
N GLY A 53 3.33 24.35 15.12
CA GLY A 53 2.71 23.16 14.55
C GLY A 53 1.22 23.19 14.89
N GLY A 54 0.37 23.48 13.92
CA GLY A 54 -1.08 23.54 14.12
C GLY A 54 -1.60 22.35 14.94
N GLN A 55 -2.50 22.61 15.88
CA GLN A 55 -3.11 21.55 16.68
C GLN A 55 -3.97 20.67 15.77
N PHE A 56 -3.40 19.60 15.25
CA PHE A 56 -4.13 18.58 14.50
C PHE A 56 -4.96 17.78 15.49
N ARG A 57 -6.21 18.20 15.69
CA ARG A 57 -7.20 17.39 16.39
C ARG A 57 -7.80 16.42 15.38
N ILE A 58 -7.68 15.13 15.65
CA ILE A 58 -8.35 14.10 14.86
C ILE A 58 -9.85 14.27 15.10
N LEU A 59 -10.56 14.82 14.11
CA LEU A 59 -12.03 14.98 14.13
C LEU A 59 -12.73 13.66 13.79
N ASP A 60 -12.18 12.91 12.83
CA ASP A 60 -12.70 11.62 12.39
C ASP A 60 -11.53 10.66 12.13
N PRO A 61 -11.40 9.55 12.88
CA PRO A 61 -10.37 8.56 12.63
C PRO A 61 -10.60 7.85 11.30
N ALA A 62 -9.53 7.47 10.61
CA ALA A 62 -9.64 6.70 9.37
C ALA A 62 -10.31 5.34 9.64
N ILE A 63 -11.52 5.16 9.11
CA ILE A 63 -12.23 3.89 9.19
C ILE A 63 -11.65 2.96 8.11
N PRO A 64 -11.06 1.81 8.49
CA PRO A 64 -10.61 0.85 7.51
C PRO A 64 -11.82 0.35 6.70
N PRO A 65 -11.68 0.20 5.37
CA PRO A 65 -12.80 -0.23 4.53
C PRO A 65 -13.28 -1.62 4.97
N ARG A 66 -14.59 -1.77 5.15
CA ARG A 66 -15.22 -3.05 5.54
C ARG A 66 -15.15 -4.11 4.44
N GLU A 67 -15.00 -3.67 3.20
CA GLU A 67 -14.89 -4.53 2.03
C GLU A 67 -13.57 -4.29 1.31
N PRO A 68 -12.98 -5.33 0.69
CA PRO A 68 -11.75 -5.18 -0.07
C PRO A 68 -11.93 -4.18 -1.20
N ALA A 69 -11.11 -3.12 -1.22
CA ALA A 69 -11.16 -2.07 -2.22
C ALA A 69 -10.95 -2.59 -3.66
N ALA A 70 -10.22 -3.70 -3.82
CA ALA A 70 -10.07 -4.45 -5.05
C ALA A 70 -9.57 -5.89 -4.78
N PRO A 71 -9.70 -6.84 -5.73
CA PRO A 71 -10.71 -6.93 -6.78
C PRO A 71 -11.97 -7.69 -6.29
N ASN A 72 -13.11 -7.43 -6.94
CA ASN A 72 -14.35 -8.16 -6.68
C ASN A 72 -14.18 -9.67 -6.92
N ARG A 73 -14.07 -10.46 -5.84
CA ARG A 73 -13.78 -11.90 -5.86
C ARG A 73 -14.70 -12.67 -6.82
N LEU A 74 -15.98 -12.30 -6.86
CA LEU A 74 -16.96 -12.93 -7.74
C LEU A 74 -16.66 -12.69 -9.23
N ARG A 75 -16.35 -11.44 -9.61
CA ARG A 75 -16.01 -11.11 -11.01
C ARG A 75 -14.75 -11.84 -11.45
N LEU A 76 -13.74 -11.89 -10.58
CA LEU A 76 -12.49 -12.60 -10.85
C LEU A 76 -12.72 -14.09 -11.14
N ILE A 77 -13.50 -14.77 -10.29
CA ILE A 77 -13.83 -16.19 -10.48
C ILE A 77 -14.56 -16.40 -11.81
N LEU A 78 -15.56 -15.56 -12.10
CA LEU A 78 -16.33 -15.66 -13.34
C LEU A 78 -15.47 -15.44 -14.59
N THR A 79 -14.60 -14.43 -14.59
CA THR A 79 -13.70 -14.17 -15.72
C THR A 79 -12.65 -15.26 -15.86
N GLY A 80 -12.13 -15.79 -14.74
CA GLY A 80 -11.18 -16.90 -14.74
C GLY A 80 -11.78 -18.16 -15.34
N LEU A 81 -12.99 -18.52 -14.91
CA LEU A 81 -13.73 -19.66 -15.46
C LEU A 81 -14.03 -19.50 -16.95
N ALA A 82 -14.50 -18.32 -17.36
CA ALA A 82 -14.81 -18.03 -18.76
C ALA A 82 -13.55 -18.15 -19.64
N LEU A 83 -12.42 -17.59 -19.19
CA LEU A 83 -11.15 -17.67 -19.91
C LEU A 83 -10.60 -19.09 -19.96
N SER A 84 -10.66 -19.85 -18.86
CA SER A 84 -10.16 -21.23 -18.85
C SER A 84 -10.98 -22.13 -19.77
N LEU A 85 -12.31 -21.97 -19.79
CA LEU A 85 -13.18 -22.72 -20.71
C LEU A 85 -12.92 -22.32 -22.16
N GLY A 86 -12.79 -21.02 -22.43
CA GLY A 86 -12.47 -20.51 -23.76
C GLY A 86 -11.12 -21.03 -24.27
N LEU A 87 -10.09 -21.03 -23.43
CA LEU A 87 -8.77 -21.56 -23.78
C LEU A 87 -8.78 -23.07 -23.97
N ALA A 88 -9.51 -23.82 -23.14
CA ALA A 88 -9.63 -25.26 -23.27
C ALA A 88 -10.33 -25.64 -24.59
N ALA A 89 -11.49 -25.05 -24.86
CA ALA A 89 -12.23 -25.27 -26.11
C ALA A 89 -11.42 -24.82 -27.33
N GLY A 90 -10.82 -23.63 -27.26
CA GLY A 90 -9.95 -23.09 -28.31
C GLY A 90 -8.76 -24.00 -28.60
N SER A 91 -8.10 -24.53 -27.57
CA SER A 91 -6.97 -25.45 -27.73
C SER A 91 -7.38 -26.76 -28.41
N VAL A 92 -8.54 -27.33 -28.04
CA VAL A 92 -9.07 -28.54 -28.68
C VAL A 92 -9.38 -28.28 -30.15
N LEU A 93 -10.07 -27.18 -30.46
CA LEU A 93 -10.37 -26.81 -31.84
C LEU A 93 -9.12 -26.58 -32.67
N LEU A 94 -8.11 -25.91 -32.09
CA LEU A 94 -6.84 -25.68 -32.76
C LEU A 94 -6.10 -27.00 -33.04
N ALA A 95 -6.09 -27.90 -32.06
CA ALA A 95 -5.49 -29.23 -32.21
C ALA A 95 -6.20 -30.04 -33.31
N GLU A 96 -7.53 -30.01 -33.34
CA GLU A 96 -8.32 -30.68 -34.38
C GLU A 96 -8.05 -30.12 -35.78
N ARG A 97 -7.92 -28.79 -35.90
CA ARG A 97 -7.61 -28.15 -37.19
C ARG A 97 -6.19 -28.46 -37.71
N LEU A 98 -5.27 -28.78 -36.81
CA LEU A 98 -3.90 -29.16 -37.15
C LEU A 98 -3.76 -30.68 -37.36
N ASP A 99 -4.75 -31.48 -36.95
CA ASP A 99 -4.77 -32.91 -37.22
C ASP A 99 -5.31 -33.17 -38.63
N ALA A 100 -4.44 -33.71 -39.49
CA ALA A 100 -4.79 -34.09 -40.85
C ALA A 100 -5.22 -35.57 -40.95
N SER A 101 -5.46 -36.25 -39.82
CA SER A 101 -5.86 -37.66 -39.81
C SER A 101 -7.34 -37.84 -40.11
N PHE A 102 -7.66 -38.82 -40.95
CA PHE A 102 -9.02 -39.30 -41.12
C PHE A 102 -9.39 -40.24 -39.97
N HIS A 103 -10.40 -39.88 -39.20
CA HIS A 103 -10.82 -40.65 -38.02
C HIS A 103 -11.98 -41.59 -38.35
N THR A 104 -12.70 -41.30 -39.44
CA THR A 104 -13.91 -42.02 -39.80
C THR A 104 -13.86 -42.55 -41.22
N VAL A 105 -14.44 -43.74 -41.44
CA VAL A 105 -14.55 -44.36 -42.78
C VAL A 105 -15.31 -43.47 -43.76
N GLY A 106 -16.28 -42.69 -43.26
CA GLY A 106 -17.04 -41.72 -44.05
C GLY A 106 -16.19 -40.55 -44.54
N GLU A 107 -15.24 -40.04 -43.73
CA GLU A 107 -14.34 -38.96 -44.15
C GLU A 107 -13.39 -39.42 -45.26
N LEU A 108 -12.87 -40.64 -45.16
CA LEU A 108 -12.05 -41.27 -46.21
C LEU A 108 -12.82 -41.44 -47.52
N ARG A 109 -14.10 -41.83 -47.45
CA ARG A 109 -14.97 -41.99 -48.64
C ARG A 109 -15.37 -40.65 -49.28
N ALA A 110 -15.48 -39.59 -48.47
CA ALA A 110 -15.74 -38.24 -48.98
C ALA A 110 -14.50 -37.62 -49.64
N PHE A 111 -13.31 -37.92 -49.12
CA PHE A 111 -12.04 -37.42 -49.65
C PHE A 111 -11.54 -38.21 -50.87
N SER A 112 -11.74 -39.53 -50.89
CA SER A 112 -11.26 -40.42 -51.95
C SER A 112 -12.42 -41.12 -52.67
N PRO A 113 -12.43 -41.17 -54.01
CA PRO A 113 -13.44 -41.88 -54.79
C PRO A 113 -13.33 -43.42 -54.70
N LEU A 114 -12.39 -43.95 -53.91
CA LEU A 114 -12.16 -45.38 -53.77
C LEU A 114 -13.14 -46.05 -52.78
N PRO A 115 -13.71 -47.22 -53.11
CA PRO A 115 -14.55 -47.96 -52.18
C PRO A 115 -13.72 -48.53 -51.02
N VAL A 116 -14.22 -48.40 -49.80
CA VAL A 116 -13.58 -48.97 -48.60
C VAL A 116 -13.93 -50.45 -48.51
N LEU A 117 -12.93 -51.33 -48.65
CA LEU A 117 -13.12 -52.79 -48.65
C LEU A 117 -13.34 -53.37 -47.24
N VAL A 118 -12.62 -52.87 -46.23
CA VAL A 118 -12.67 -53.37 -44.85
C VAL A 118 -12.17 -52.30 -43.88
N SER A 119 -12.77 -52.21 -42.69
CA SER A 119 -12.27 -51.41 -41.56
C SER A 119 -11.66 -52.32 -40.51
N ILE A 120 -10.38 -52.14 -40.19
CA ILE A 120 -9.73 -52.89 -39.12
C ILE A 120 -9.98 -52.16 -37.78
N PRO A 121 -10.62 -52.80 -36.80
CA PRO A 121 -10.82 -52.19 -35.50
C PRO A 121 -9.46 -52.00 -34.81
N ARG A 122 -9.28 -50.84 -34.17
CA ARG A 122 -8.05 -50.52 -33.45
C ARG A 122 -7.94 -51.40 -32.20
N ILE A 123 -6.93 -52.26 -32.13
CA ILE A 123 -6.65 -53.10 -30.96
C ILE A 123 -5.67 -52.35 -30.05
N PRO A 124 -6.09 -51.87 -28.87
CA PRO A 124 -5.21 -51.09 -27.99
C PRO A 124 -4.09 -51.95 -27.43
N THR A 125 -2.85 -51.56 -27.68
CA THR A 125 -1.67 -52.23 -27.12
C THR A 125 -1.36 -51.73 -25.70
N PRO A 126 -0.63 -52.50 -24.86
CA PRO A 126 -0.16 -52.01 -23.57
C PRO A 126 0.77 -50.78 -23.70
N ALA A 127 1.47 -50.63 -24.83
CA ALA A 127 2.25 -49.44 -25.15
C ALA A 127 1.36 -48.20 -25.39
N ASP A 128 0.26 -48.35 -26.15
CA ASP A 128 -0.73 -47.28 -26.35
C ASP A 128 -1.34 -46.81 -25.02
N ARG A 129 -1.67 -47.76 -24.13
CA ARG A 129 -2.22 -47.43 -22.80
C ARG A 129 -1.24 -46.62 -21.94
N ARG A 130 0.06 -46.91 -22.01
CA ARG A 130 1.09 -46.10 -21.32
C ARG A 130 1.21 -44.70 -21.92
N GLY A 131 1.18 -44.59 -23.25
CA GLY A 131 1.18 -43.30 -23.94
C GLY A 131 -0.03 -42.44 -23.58
N GLN A 132 -1.22 -43.03 -23.56
CA GLN A 132 -2.47 -42.35 -23.22
C GLN A 132 -2.49 -41.90 -21.75
N ARG A 133 -2.03 -42.74 -20.82
CA ARG A 133 -1.83 -42.34 -19.42
C ARG A 133 -0.84 -41.19 -19.29
N ARG A 134 0.30 -41.24 -19.99
CA ARG A 134 1.30 -40.15 -19.95
C ARG A 134 0.71 -38.83 -20.45
N ARG A 135 -0.04 -38.85 -21.56
CA ARG A 135 -0.74 -37.66 -22.09
C ARG A 135 -1.77 -37.12 -21.08
N PHE A 136 -2.50 -38.00 -20.39
CA PHE A 136 -3.45 -37.60 -19.37
C PHE A 136 -2.76 -36.98 -18.15
N VAL A 137 -1.66 -37.57 -17.66
CA VAL A 137 -0.88 -37.01 -16.55
C VAL A 137 -0.25 -35.67 -16.93
N LEU A 138 0.29 -35.54 -18.15
CA LEU A 138 0.82 -34.28 -18.65
C LEU A 138 -0.28 -33.21 -18.80
N GLY A 139 -1.46 -33.59 -19.29
CA GLY A 139 -2.63 -32.70 -19.38
C GLY A 139 -3.10 -32.22 -18.02
N LEU A 140 -3.18 -33.11 -17.02
CA LEU A 140 -3.47 -32.75 -15.63
C LEU A 140 -2.40 -31.82 -15.05
N GLY A 141 -1.12 -32.10 -15.30
CA GLY A 141 -0.02 -31.22 -14.87
C GLY A 141 -0.10 -29.82 -15.49
N ALA A 142 -0.40 -29.74 -16.79
CA ALA A 142 -0.61 -28.46 -17.48
C ALA A 142 -1.82 -27.69 -16.91
N ALA A 143 -2.91 -28.38 -16.59
CA ALA A 143 -4.08 -27.75 -15.96
C ALA A 143 -3.73 -27.19 -14.57
N VAL A 144 -3.05 -27.97 -13.72
CA VAL A 144 -2.65 -27.53 -12.37
C VAL A 144 -1.68 -26.36 -12.42
N THR A 145 -0.69 -26.39 -13.31
CA THR A 145 0.27 -25.28 -13.50
C THR A 145 -0.42 -24.02 -14.00
N SER A 146 -1.38 -24.13 -14.93
CA SER A 146 -2.17 -22.98 -15.38
C SER A 146 -2.99 -22.36 -14.25
N LEU A 147 -3.58 -23.18 -13.37
CA LEU A 147 -4.35 -22.72 -12.22
C LEU A 147 -3.45 -21.98 -11.22
N LEU A 148 -2.27 -22.53 -10.92
CA LEU A 148 -1.29 -21.90 -10.03
C LEU A 148 -0.79 -20.56 -10.58
N LEU A 149 -0.56 -20.45 -11.89
CA LEU A 149 -0.17 -19.19 -12.53
C LEU A 149 -1.29 -18.14 -12.44
N ILE A 150 -2.54 -18.53 -12.66
CA ILE A 150 -3.69 -17.60 -12.54
C ILE A 150 -3.83 -17.11 -11.10
N VAL A 151 -3.76 -18.01 -10.12
CA VAL A 151 -3.87 -17.66 -8.70
C VAL A 151 -2.68 -16.81 -8.26
N GLY A 152 -1.46 -17.15 -8.68
CA GLY A 152 -0.24 -16.39 -8.38
C GLY A 152 -0.24 -15.00 -9.01
N ALA A 153 -0.64 -14.88 -10.27
CA ALA A 153 -0.82 -13.59 -10.94
C ALA A 153 -1.91 -12.75 -10.26
N SER A 154 -3.02 -13.37 -9.86
CA SER A 154 -4.06 -12.68 -9.10
C SER A 154 -3.56 -12.20 -7.74
N TYR A 155 -2.76 -13.01 -7.03
CA TYR A 155 -2.17 -12.62 -5.76
C TYR A 155 -1.20 -11.46 -5.94
N TYR A 156 -0.34 -11.52 -6.96
CA TYR A 156 0.60 -10.46 -7.29
C TYR A 156 -0.11 -9.13 -7.63
N VAL A 157 -1.15 -9.18 -8.47
CA VAL A 157 -1.96 -8.02 -8.82
C VAL A 157 -2.70 -7.45 -7.60
N ALA A 158 -3.19 -8.32 -6.70
CA ALA A 158 -3.84 -7.89 -5.47
C ALA A 158 -2.87 -7.28 -4.44
N ASN A 159 -1.63 -7.77 -4.38
CA ASN A 159 -0.63 -7.29 -3.43
C ASN A 159 0.04 -5.96 -3.87
N GLY A 160 -0.15 -5.54 -5.13
CA GLY A 160 0.40 -4.30 -5.73
C GLY A 160 -0.65 -3.22 -6.02
N ASN A 161 -1.66 -3.09 -5.15
CA ASN A 161 -2.86 -2.25 -5.35
C ASN A 161 -2.62 -0.72 -5.41
N ASP A 162 -1.38 -0.25 -5.43
CA ASP A 162 -1.07 1.18 -5.50
C ASP A 162 -1.25 1.72 -6.94
N GLN A 163 -0.98 0.90 -7.96
CA GLN A 163 -1.04 1.32 -9.37
C GLN A 163 -2.45 1.24 -9.98
N LEU A 164 -3.25 0.23 -9.59
CA LEU A 164 -4.62 0.08 -10.09
C LEU A 164 -5.56 1.16 -9.54
N VAL A 165 -5.36 1.58 -8.28
CA VAL A 165 -6.12 2.68 -7.67
C VAL A 165 -5.83 3.98 -8.42
N TRP A 166 -4.56 4.28 -8.75
CA TRP A 166 -4.21 5.51 -9.48
C TRP A 166 -4.75 5.55 -10.92
N MET A 167 -4.86 4.40 -11.60
CA MET A 167 -5.45 4.33 -12.95
C MET A 167 -6.98 4.52 -12.96
N LEU A 168 -7.69 4.08 -11.91
CA LEU A 168 -9.16 4.18 -11.84
C LEU A 168 -9.66 5.47 -11.17
N THR A 169 -8.85 6.16 -10.37
CA THR A 169 -9.23 7.42 -9.72
C THR A 169 -8.89 8.67 -10.54
N ARG A 170 -8.10 8.56 -11.61
CA ARG A 170 -7.74 9.69 -12.50
C ARG A 170 -8.92 10.27 -13.31
N GLY A 171 -10.13 9.73 -13.14
CA GLY A 171 -11.34 10.14 -13.86
C GLY A 171 -12.38 10.90 -13.02
N ARG A 172 -12.14 11.22 -11.74
CA ARG A 172 -13.03 12.12 -10.99
C ARG A 172 -12.24 13.28 -10.40
N SER A 173 -12.47 14.44 -11.04
CA SER A 173 -12.28 15.79 -10.51
C SER A 173 -12.72 15.91 -9.05
#